data_AF-A0A2P7Z0W5-F1
#
_entry.id   AF-A0A2P7Z0W5-F1
#
_cell.length_a   1.000
_cell.length_b   1.000
_cell.length_c   1.000
_cell.angle_alpha   90.00
_cell.angle_beta   90.00
_cell.angle_gamma   90.00
#
_symmetry.space_group_name_H-M   'P 1'
#
loop_
_entity.id
_entity.type
_entity.pdbx_description
1 polymer ?
#
loop_
_entity_poly.entity_id
_entity_poly.type
_entity_poly.pdbx_seq_one_letter_code
_entity_poly.pdbx_strand_id
1 'polypeptide(L)'
;MYKPVIPFAVFFLSFFASIHAQLPIESYQRWLMIIKPNVNAGGDYVGQLNQSEIDSATEAFLSTWPDTISNLTSGRVHFETHVIVSPRPLTNISTEFAGMITPEHLPLDVSRHVSPSLWDGVAIYAGFDEHAMWGTSSAADVGWFSVSHSTNLSSGSYAMAAWTHEMLHTMSWYFGDERLGPVAPVCKESKEGRDGTHCGEAIGYKMGEDGLGDLLAYYRDYLNGEVRRMGGRKGLGSQAWRFGTRREAYLGIKPGSLMPAGLRKREVWDEGEESAVTPWGEEHVVRVAQD
;
A
#
# COMPACT_ATOMS: atom_id res chain seq x y z
N MET A 1 -4.21 -61.40 -48.14
CA MET A 1 -4.08 -61.28 -46.66
C MET A 1 -2.86 -60.41 -46.39
N TYR A 2 -3.09 -59.12 -46.04
CA TYR A 2 -2.79 -58.51 -44.72
C TYR A 2 -1.27 -58.32 -44.46
N LYS A 3 -0.68 -57.15 -44.16
CA LYS A 3 -1.11 -55.76 -43.85
C LYS A 3 0.05 -54.79 -44.20
N PRO A 4 -0.21 -53.49 -44.44
CA PRO A 4 0.83 -52.47 -44.52
C PRO A 4 1.31 -52.04 -43.12
N VAL A 5 2.60 -51.75 -42.99
CA VAL A 5 3.22 -51.19 -41.79
C VAL A 5 2.98 -49.67 -41.78
N ILE A 6 2.27 -49.20 -40.77
CA ILE A 6 2.04 -47.77 -40.49
C ILE A 6 3.33 -47.21 -39.89
N PRO A 7 3.91 -46.12 -40.40
CA PRO A 7 4.93 -45.39 -39.66
C PRO A 7 4.24 -44.64 -38.53
N PHE A 8 4.57 -45.00 -37.29
CA PHE A 8 4.18 -44.24 -36.10
C PHE A 8 4.80 -42.84 -36.20
N ALA A 9 3.96 -41.85 -36.52
CA ALA A 9 4.28 -40.45 -36.33
C ALA A 9 4.49 -40.21 -34.83
N VAL A 10 5.73 -39.93 -34.44
CA VAL A 10 6.05 -39.43 -33.11
C VAL A 10 5.56 -37.97 -33.06
N PHE A 11 4.35 -37.77 -32.56
CA PHE A 11 3.87 -36.46 -32.13
C PHE A 11 4.69 -36.02 -30.91
N PHE A 12 5.72 -35.21 -31.13
CA PHE A 12 6.29 -34.37 -30.07
C PHE A 12 5.27 -33.27 -29.75
N LEU A 13 4.29 -33.60 -28.91
CA LEU A 13 3.46 -32.61 -28.23
C LEU A 13 4.34 -31.90 -27.21
N SER A 14 4.94 -30.80 -27.67
CA SER A 14 5.61 -29.81 -26.85
C SER A 14 4.56 -29.14 -25.97
N PHE A 15 4.24 -29.75 -24.83
CA PHE A 15 3.56 -29.06 -23.75
C PHE A 15 4.53 -28.01 -23.19
N PHE A 16 4.56 -26.83 -23.81
CA PHE A 16 4.98 -25.62 -23.12
C PHE A 16 3.88 -25.33 -22.08
N ALA A 17 3.96 -26.01 -20.94
CA ALA A 17 3.39 -25.48 -19.73
C ALA A 17 4.18 -24.20 -19.46
N SER A 18 3.61 -23.06 -19.83
CA SER A 18 4.03 -21.75 -19.35
C SER A 18 3.79 -21.75 -17.84
N ILE A 19 4.71 -22.36 -17.09
CA ILE A 19 4.91 -22.05 -15.69
C ILE A 19 5.25 -20.57 -15.72
N HIS A 20 4.25 -19.74 -15.49
CA HIS A 20 4.46 -18.33 -15.18
C HIS A 20 5.23 -18.38 -13.87
N ALA A 21 6.56 -18.42 -13.97
CA ALA A 21 7.44 -18.38 -12.83
C ALA A 21 7.12 -17.08 -12.12
N GLN A 22 6.33 -17.18 -11.05
CA GLN A 22 6.01 -16.04 -10.21
C GLN A 22 7.35 -15.50 -9.71
N LEU A 23 7.62 -14.24 -10.01
CA LEU A 23 8.85 -13.59 -9.54
C LEU A 23 8.89 -13.71 -8.01
N PRO A 24 10.08 -13.87 -7.41
CA PRO A 24 10.19 -13.91 -5.97
C PRO A 24 9.63 -12.60 -5.39
N ILE A 25 8.97 -12.70 -4.25
CA ILE A 25 8.54 -11.52 -3.48
C ILE A 25 9.81 -10.78 -3.05
N GLU A 26 9.92 -9.51 -3.40
CA GLU A 26 11.05 -8.65 -3.08
C GLU A 26 10.77 -7.75 -1.87
N SER A 27 9.51 -7.36 -1.67
CA SER A 27 9.08 -6.55 -0.54
C SER A 27 7.74 -7.04 0.00
N TYR A 28 7.67 -7.22 1.33
CA TYR A 28 6.47 -7.63 2.03
C TYR A 28 6.13 -6.60 3.10
N GLN A 29 4.99 -5.92 2.96
CA GLN A 29 4.65 -4.76 3.78
C GLN A 29 3.36 -4.93 4.55
N ARG A 30 3.33 -4.45 5.78
CA ARG A 30 2.14 -4.46 6.64
C ARG A 30 1.48 -3.11 6.68
N TRP A 31 0.21 -3.09 6.31
CA TRP A 31 -0.59 -1.87 6.26
C TRP A 31 -1.84 -2.01 7.11
N LEU A 32 -2.07 -1.01 7.96
CA LEU A 32 -3.29 -0.89 8.75
C LEU A 32 -4.17 0.20 8.13
N MET A 33 -5.46 -0.06 7.96
CA MET A 33 -6.46 0.98 7.74
C MET A 33 -7.29 1.18 9.00
N ILE A 34 -7.44 2.43 9.43
CA ILE A 34 -8.40 2.83 10.45
C ILE A 34 -9.55 3.56 9.75
N ILE A 35 -10.73 2.95 9.77
CA ILE A 35 -11.96 3.54 9.25
C ILE A 35 -12.57 4.43 10.33
N LYS A 36 -12.81 5.69 9.98
CA LYS A 36 -13.56 6.69 10.78
C LYS A 36 -14.96 6.85 10.18
N PRO A 37 -15.93 6.02 10.60
CA PRO A 37 -17.26 6.00 10.00
C PRO A 37 -18.08 7.23 10.36
N ASN A 38 -17.84 7.84 11.52
CA ASN A 38 -18.53 9.04 11.96
C ASN A 38 -17.55 10.22 11.97
N VAL A 39 -17.79 11.22 11.13
CA VAL A 39 -16.96 12.42 11.05
C VAL A 39 -17.80 13.66 11.35
N ASN A 40 -17.33 14.47 12.28
CA ASN A 40 -17.94 15.73 12.69
C ASN A 40 -16.82 16.76 13.00
N ALA A 41 -15.96 17.03 12.01
CA ALA A 41 -14.86 17.98 12.15
C ALA A 41 -15.25 19.42 11.75
N GLY A 42 -16.49 19.62 11.27
CA GLY A 42 -17.06 20.91 10.89
C GLY A 42 -16.81 21.29 9.42
N GLY A 43 -17.59 22.25 8.92
CA GLY A 43 -17.53 22.67 7.52
C GLY A 43 -17.89 21.53 6.56
N ASP A 44 -17.09 21.36 5.52
CA ASP A 44 -17.24 20.30 4.52
C ASP A 44 -16.76 18.92 5.01
N TYR A 45 -16.15 18.87 6.20
CA TYR A 45 -15.58 17.66 6.81
C TYR A 45 -16.55 17.03 7.82
N VAL A 46 -17.75 16.71 7.33
CA VAL A 46 -18.81 16.06 8.10
C VAL A 46 -19.40 14.94 7.25
N GLY A 47 -19.59 13.76 7.84
CA GLY A 47 -20.20 12.66 7.11
C GLY A 47 -20.30 11.38 7.94
N GLN A 48 -21.08 10.44 7.42
CA GLN A 48 -21.36 9.18 8.07
C GLN A 48 -21.35 8.04 7.04
N LEU A 49 -20.54 7.01 7.31
CA LEU A 49 -20.56 5.76 6.55
C LEU A 49 -21.61 4.82 7.12
N ASN A 50 -22.42 4.25 6.24
CA ASN A 50 -23.26 3.11 6.56
C ASN A 50 -22.46 1.80 6.53
N GLN A 51 -23.06 0.71 7.02
CA GLN A 51 -22.37 -0.58 7.11
C GLN A 51 -21.89 -1.11 5.75
N SER A 52 -22.67 -0.91 4.68
CA SER A 52 -22.29 -1.36 3.34
C SER A 52 -21.06 -0.61 2.81
N GLU A 53 -20.94 0.68 3.12
CA GLU A 53 -19.77 1.49 2.74
C GLU A 53 -18.53 1.10 3.55
N ILE A 54 -18.69 0.83 4.85
CA ILE A 54 -17.61 0.29 5.70
C ILE A 54 -17.14 -1.07 5.17
N ASP A 55 -18.08 -1.95 4.82
CA ASP A 55 -17.76 -3.28 4.29
C ASP A 55 -17.05 -3.19 2.94
N SER A 56 -17.50 -2.28 2.06
CA SER A 56 -16.85 -2.04 0.76
C SER A 56 -15.44 -1.49 0.91
N ALA A 57 -15.23 -0.52 1.81
CA ALA A 57 -13.90 0.01 2.12
C ALA A 57 -12.98 -1.07 2.71
N THR A 58 -13.54 -1.90 3.60
CA THR A 58 -12.81 -3.03 4.20
C THR A 58 -12.39 -4.04 3.13
N GLU A 59 -13.31 -4.48 2.27
CA GLU A 59 -13.01 -5.44 1.20
C GLU A 59 -11.98 -4.88 0.22
N ALA A 60 -12.11 -3.60 -0.15
CA ALA A 60 -11.16 -2.95 -1.03
C ALA A 60 -9.75 -2.91 -0.43
N PHE A 61 -9.60 -2.59 0.86
CA PHE A 61 -8.29 -2.55 1.50
C PHE A 61 -7.72 -3.94 1.78
N LEU A 62 -8.56 -4.92 2.12
CA LEU A 62 -8.12 -6.29 2.39
C LEU A 62 -7.78 -7.08 1.11
N SER A 63 -8.39 -6.73 -0.01
CA SER A 63 -8.29 -7.53 -1.24
C SER A 63 -7.95 -6.68 -2.47
N THR A 64 -8.83 -5.76 -2.87
CA THR A 64 -8.72 -5.07 -4.17
C THR A 64 -7.43 -4.27 -4.31
N TRP A 65 -7.04 -3.52 -3.27
CA TRP A 65 -5.84 -2.70 -3.29
C TRP A 65 -4.55 -3.53 -3.23
N PRO A 66 -4.38 -4.52 -2.32
CA PRO A 66 -3.27 -5.47 -2.38
C PRO A 66 -3.12 -6.17 -3.73
N ASP A 67 -4.23 -6.61 -4.33
CA ASP A 67 -4.21 -7.29 -5.63
C ASP A 67 -3.84 -6.31 -6.74
N THR A 68 -4.27 -5.04 -6.65
CA THR A 68 -3.84 -3.96 -7.56
C THR A 68 -2.33 -3.79 -7.49
N ILE A 69 -1.74 -3.65 -6.31
CA ILE A 69 -0.29 -3.49 -6.13
C ILE A 69 0.48 -4.73 -6.62
N SER A 70 0.00 -5.92 -6.30
CA SER A 70 0.58 -7.17 -6.79
C SER A 70 0.58 -7.22 -8.32
N ASN A 71 -0.53 -6.86 -8.96
CA ASN A 71 -0.64 -6.82 -10.43
C ASN A 71 0.31 -5.78 -11.05
N LEU A 72 0.39 -4.57 -10.48
CA LEU A 72 1.32 -3.54 -10.95
C LEU A 72 2.78 -4.00 -10.83
N THR A 73 3.12 -4.76 -9.80
CA THR A 73 4.51 -5.17 -9.51
C THR A 73 4.85 -6.57 -9.98
N SER A 74 3.93 -7.25 -10.68
CA SER A 74 4.06 -8.67 -11.07
C SER A 74 4.37 -9.59 -9.88
N GLY A 75 3.77 -9.31 -8.72
CA GLY A 75 3.94 -10.06 -7.48
C GLY A 75 5.23 -9.76 -6.71
N ARG A 76 6.03 -8.75 -7.11
CA ARG A 76 7.26 -8.39 -6.36
C ARG A 76 6.97 -7.69 -5.04
N VAL A 77 5.87 -6.95 -4.97
CA VAL A 77 5.44 -6.26 -3.74
C VAL A 77 4.14 -6.87 -3.26
N HIS A 78 4.14 -7.34 -2.01
CA HIS A 78 2.98 -7.94 -1.37
C HIS A 78 2.59 -7.16 -0.12
N PHE A 79 1.29 -6.96 0.06
CA PHE A 79 0.74 -6.33 1.26
C PHE A 79 0.04 -7.36 2.14
N GLU A 80 0.36 -7.30 3.42
CA GLU A 80 -0.49 -7.73 4.52
C GLU A 80 -1.35 -6.55 4.93
N THR A 81 -2.66 -6.72 4.94
CA THR A 81 -3.58 -5.63 5.26
C THR A 81 -4.50 -5.99 6.41
N HIS A 82 -4.70 -5.01 7.27
CA HIS A 82 -5.57 -5.09 8.44
C HIS A 82 -6.49 -3.88 8.45
N VAL A 83 -7.73 -4.08 8.89
CA VAL A 83 -8.73 -3.01 8.99
C VAL A 83 -9.27 -2.94 10.40
N ILE A 84 -9.30 -1.75 10.97
CA ILE A 84 -9.98 -1.43 12.22
C ILE A 84 -11.10 -0.44 11.94
N VAL A 85 -12.32 -0.76 12.37
CA VAL A 85 -13.43 0.20 12.37
C VAL A 85 -13.48 0.87 13.74
N SER A 86 -13.17 2.16 13.79
CA SER A 86 -13.18 2.93 15.04
C SER A 86 -14.60 3.39 15.38
N PRO A 87 -15.13 3.11 16.60
CA PRO A 87 -16.40 3.67 17.05
C PRO A 87 -16.28 5.17 17.37
N ARG A 88 -15.06 5.67 17.59
CA ARG A 88 -14.79 7.05 17.96
C ARG A 88 -15.01 8.00 16.78
N PRO A 89 -15.84 9.05 16.93
CA PRO A 89 -15.97 10.06 15.89
C PRO A 89 -14.66 10.81 15.65
N LEU A 90 -14.38 11.16 14.39
CA LEU A 90 -13.34 12.13 14.04
C LEU A 90 -13.94 13.53 14.24
N THR A 91 -13.37 14.33 15.14
CA THR A 91 -13.95 15.63 15.57
C THR A 91 -13.09 16.84 15.22
N ASN A 92 -11.88 16.60 14.71
CA ASN A 92 -10.96 17.62 14.25
C ASN A 92 -10.12 17.05 13.10
N ILE A 93 -9.57 17.95 12.28
CA ILE A 93 -8.63 17.63 11.20
C ILE A 93 -7.61 18.77 11.11
N SER A 94 -6.62 18.62 10.23
CA SER A 94 -5.55 19.61 10.09
C SER A 94 -6.10 20.98 9.67
N THR A 95 -5.69 22.00 10.41
CA THR A 95 -5.96 23.40 10.06
C THR A 95 -4.94 23.97 9.08
N GLU A 96 -3.78 23.33 8.95
CA GLU A 96 -2.71 23.74 8.01
C GLU A 96 -2.94 23.17 6.61
N PHE A 97 -3.51 21.96 6.54
CA PHE A 97 -3.81 21.24 5.31
C PHE A 97 -5.26 20.75 5.39
N ALA A 98 -6.19 21.54 4.86
CA ALA A 98 -7.60 21.24 4.91
C ALA A 98 -7.90 19.84 4.33
N GLY A 99 -8.71 19.06 5.03
CA GLY A 99 -9.05 17.66 4.70
C GLY A 99 -8.02 16.62 5.16
N MET A 100 -6.83 17.01 5.59
CA MET A 100 -5.79 16.05 6.01
C MET A 100 -6.01 15.57 7.45
N ILE A 101 -5.93 14.25 7.65
CA ILE A 101 -5.99 13.62 8.97
C ILE A 101 -4.59 13.16 9.37
N THR A 102 -3.93 13.91 10.25
CA THR A 102 -2.68 13.52 10.91
C THR A 102 -2.93 12.67 12.16
N PRO A 103 -1.92 11.96 12.69
CA PRO A 103 -2.04 11.17 13.93
C PRO A 103 -2.55 11.96 15.14
N GLU A 104 -2.24 13.26 15.22
CA GLU A 104 -2.61 14.13 16.34
C GLU A 104 -4.14 14.34 16.46
N HIS A 105 -4.88 14.11 15.36
CA HIS A 105 -6.34 14.14 15.35
C HIS A 105 -6.98 12.84 15.86
N LEU A 106 -6.20 11.77 15.95
CA LEU A 106 -6.65 10.43 16.34
C LEU A 106 -5.79 9.86 17.50
N PRO A 107 -5.47 10.63 18.55
CA PRO A 107 -4.40 10.28 19.49
C PRO A 107 -4.66 8.94 20.18
N LEU A 108 -5.93 8.62 20.46
CA LEU A 108 -6.27 7.39 21.13
C LEU A 108 -6.23 6.17 20.20
N ASP A 109 -6.71 6.29 18.96
CA ASP A 109 -6.65 5.22 17.97
C ASP A 109 -5.19 4.89 17.65
N VAL A 110 -4.37 5.94 17.50
CA VAL A 110 -2.93 5.85 17.30
C VAL A 110 -2.26 5.16 18.48
N SER A 111 -2.48 5.63 19.71
CA SER A 111 -1.84 5.05 20.90
C SER A 111 -2.17 3.57 21.12
N ARG A 112 -3.35 3.11 20.67
CA ARG A 112 -3.81 1.74 20.87
C ARG A 112 -3.37 0.79 19.76
N HIS A 113 -3.32 1.26 18.52
CA HIS A 113 -3.21 0.38 17.36
C HIS A 113 -1.97 0.61 16.51
N VAL A 114 -1.30 1.76 16.66
CA VAL A 114 -0.21 2.16 15.77
C VAL A 114 1.14 2.07 16.48
N SER A 115 2.01 1.21 15.96
CA SER A 115 3.40 1.07 16.40
C SER A 115 4.30 0.74 15.21
N PRO A 116 5.53 1.29 15.16
CA PRO A 116 6.50 0.99 14.12
C PRO A 116 7.01 -0.46 14.16
N SER A 117 6.79 -1.18 15.27
CA SER A 117 7.06 -2.62 15.34
C SER A 117 5.99 -3.47 14.61
N LEU A 118 4.81 -2.91 14.36
CA LEU A 118 3.66 -3.64 13.81
C LEU A 118 3.43 -3.33 12.33
N TRP A 119 3.59 -2.06 11.93
CA TRP A 119 3.15 -1.57 10.63
C TRP A 119 4.26 -0.88 9.84
N ASP A 120 4.24 -1.06 8.53
CA ASP A 120 5.04 -0.30 7.58
C ASP A 120 4.34 1.01 7.19
N GLY A 121 3.00 1.00 7.17
CA GLY A 121 2.20 2.20 7.01
C GLY A 121 0.77 2.08 7.52
N VAL A 122 0.15 3.24 7.72
CA VAL A 122 -1.22 3.39 8.22
C VAL A 122 -2.01 4.29 7.26
N ALA A 123 -3.21 3.84 6.91
CA ALA A 123 -4.19 4.57 6.12
C ALA A 123 -5.37 4.99 7.01
N ILE A 124 -5.81 6.23 6.93
CA ILE A 124 -7.07 6.68 7.53
C ILE A 124 -8.11 6.79 6.43
N TYR A 125 -9.24 6.09 6.59
CA TYR A 125 -10.39 6.20 5.68
C TYR A 125 -11.54 6.91 6.39
N ALA A 126 -11.95 8.09 5.91
CA ALA A 126 -12.90 8.94 6.59
C ALA A 126 -14.22 9.11 5.82
N GLY A 127 -15.32 9.17 6.57
CA GLY A 127 -16.68 9.19 6.04
C GLY A 127 -17.19 10.50 5.42
N PHE A 128 -16.30 11.39 4.98
CA PHE A 128 -16.69 12.60 4.25
C PHE A 128 -16.20 12.54 2.81
N ASP A 129 -16.84 13.30 1.93
CA ASP A 129 -16.55 13.33 0.50
C ASP A 129 -15.63 14.52 0.17
N GLU A 130 -14.31 14.39 0.34
CA GLU A 130 -13.36 15.36 -0.24
C GLU A 130 -11.89 14.91 -0.14
N HIS A 131 -11.19 14.81 -1.27
CA HIS A 131 -9.73 14.67 -1.42
C HIS A 131 -8.99 13.47 -0.75
N ALA A 132 -7.91 13.04 -1.40
CA ALA A 132 -6.88 12.18 -0.81
C ALA A 132 -5.71 13.08 -0.39
N MET A 133 -5.12 12.82 0.77
CA MET A 133 -4.04 13.63 1.35
C MET A 133 -3.03 12.74 2.06
N TRP A 134 -1.77 12.84 1.67
CA TRP A 134 -0.64 12.27 2.41
C TRP A 134 0.02 13.29 3.35
N GLY A 135 0.68 12.78 4.39
CA GLY A 135 1.74 13.51 5.06
C GLY A 135 2.54 12.63 6.00
N THR A 136 3.66 13.16 6.49
CA THR A 136 4.58 12.43 7.37
C THR A 136 4.02 12.36 8.79
N SER A 137 3.92 11.15 9.34
CA SER A 137 3.71 10.94 10.77
C SER A 137 5.05 10.78 11.48
N SER A 138 5.46 11.76 12.28
CA SER A 138 6.53 11.59 13.27
C SER A 138 6.04 10.84 14.51
N ALA A 139 4.72 10.76 14.72
CA ALA A 139 4.11 10.29 15.97
C ALA A 139 4.39 8.82 16.27
N ALA A 140 4.69 8.00 15.27
CA ALA A 140 5.00 6.59 15.46
C ALA A 140 6.08 6.04 14.52
N ASP A 141 6.81 6.88 13.77
CA ASP A 141 7.77 6.44 12.74
C ASP A 141 7.19 5.33 11.83
N VAL A 142 5.96 5.55 11.38
CA VAL A 142 5.25 4.69 10.41
C VAL A 142 4.92 5.52 9.19
N GLY A 143 4.78 4.86 8.04
CA GLY A 143 4.10 5.47 6.90
C GLY A 143 2.69 5.92 7.26
N TRP A 144 2.22 7.01 6.67
CA TRP A 144 0.91 7.56 6.99
C TRP A 144 0.26 8.22 5.78
N PHE A 145 -1.03 7.95 5.55
CA PHE A 145 -1.86 8.75 4.66
C PHE A 145 -3.32 8.75 5.08
N SER A 146 -4.08 9.73 4.59
CA SER A 146 -5.52 9.84 4.79
C SER A 146 -6.23 9.93 3.44
N VAL A 147 -7.35 9.21 3.32
CA VAL A 147 -8.16 9.14 2.11
C VAL A 147 -9.62 9.29 2.49
N SER A 148 -10.33 10.08 1.71
CA SER A 148 -11.75 10.30 1.88
C SER A 148 -12.59 9.21 1.23
N HIS A 149 -13.87 9.21 1.57
CA HIS A 149 -14.83 8.25 1.07
C HIS A 149 -14.94 8.29 -0.47
N SER A 150 -15.09 7.12 -1.08
CA SER A 150 -15.40 6.95 -2.49
C SER A 150 -16.44 5.86 -2.68
N THR A 151 -17.41 6.13 -3.56
CA THR A 151 -18.44 5.16 -3.94
C THR A 151 -17.93 4.07 -4.90
N ASN A 152 -16.80 4.29 -5.56
CA ASN A 152 -16.18 3.32 -6.45
C ASN A 152 -14.79 2.93 -5.94
N LEU A 153 -14.70 1.70 -5.42
CA LEU A 153 -13.47 1.10 -4.90
C LEU A 153 -13.02 -0.12 -5.73
N SER A 154 -13.51 -0.23 -6.97
CA SER A 154 -13.11 -1.32 -7.88
C SER A 154 -11.65 -1.20 -8.34
N SER A 155 -11.08 -2.32 -8.81
CA SER A 155 -9.75 -2.33 -9.42
C SER A 155 -9.69 -1.37 -10.61
N GLY A 156 -8.62 -0.56 -10.70
CA GLY A 156 -8.46 0.45 -11.73
C GLY A 156 -9.34 1.70 -11.58
N SER A 157 -10.07 1.84 -10.47
CA SER A 157 -10.79 3.08 -10.14
C SER A 157 -9.83 4.22 -9.76
N TYR A 158 -10.34 5.45 -9.81
CA TYR A 158 -9.65 6.63 -9.28
C TYR A 158 -9.25 6.45 -7.81
N ALA A 159 -10.11 5.85 -6.98
CA ALA A 159 -9.79 5.63 -5.57
C ALA A 159 -8.56 4.71 -5.38
N MET A 160 -8.45 3.63 -6.16
CA MET A 160 -7.27 2.75 -6.10
C MET A 160 -6.01 3.48 -6.58
N ALA A 161 -6.12 4.35 -7.58
CA ALA A 161 -5.02 5.19 -8.02
C ALA A 161 -4.60 6.20 -6.94
N ALA A 162 -5.56 6.85 -6.27
CA ALA A 162 -5.31 7.77 -5.18
C ALA A 162 -4.66 7.07 -3.98
N TRP A 163 -5.18 5.93 -3.53
CA TRP A 163 -4.57 5.16 -2.42
C TRP A 163 -3.13 4.74 -2.77
N THR A 164 -2.91 4.34 -4.02
CA THR A 164 -1.57 4.00 -4.52
C THR A 164 -0.65 5.24 -4.55
N HIS A 165 -1.16 6.39 -4.97
CA HIS A 165 -0.44 7.66 -4.96
C HIS A 165 0.01 8.05 -3.54
N GLU A 166 -0.92 8.05 -2.58
CA GLU A 166 -0.60 8.44 -1.20
C GLU A 166 0.35 7.45 -0.52
N MET A 167 0.21 6.15 -0.80
CA MET A 167 1.16 5.14 -0.35
C MET A 167 2.56 5.37 -0.96
N LEU A 168 2.64 5.81 -2.22
CA LEU A 168 3.93 6.10 -2.85
C LEU A 168 4.66 7.27 -2.20
N HIS A 169 3.97 8.27 -1.65
CA HIS A 169 4.65 9.30 -0.87
C HIS A 169 5.37 8.72 0.35
N THR A 170 4.71 7.83 1.07
CA THR A 170 5.31 7.10 2.20
C THR A 170 6.57 6.33 1.77
N MET A 171 6.50 5.65 0.62
CA MET A 171 7.63 4.89 0.09
C MET A 171 8.76 5.79 -0.42
N SER A 172 8.41 6.87 -1.11
CA SER A 172 9.38 7.78 -1.72
C SER A 172 10.16 8.53 -0.66
N TRP A 173 9.51 8.92 0.43
CA TRP A 173 10.21 9.47 1.58
C TRP A 173 11.18 8.45 2.19
N TYR A 174 10.70 7.25 2.53
CA TYR A 174 11.55 6.25 3.20
C TYR A 174 12.72 5.78 2.32
N PHE A 175 12.46 5.46 1.06
CA PHE A 175 13.49 4.94 0.17
C PHE A 175 14.25 6.05 -0.53
N GLY A 176 13.57 7.02 -1.14
CA GLY A 176 14.19 8.09 -1.91
C GLY A 176 14.97 9.07 -1.05
N ASP A 177 14.36 9.60 0.01
CA ASP A 177 15.01 10.63 0.84
C ASP A 177 16.06 10.05 1.81
N GLU A 178 15.81 8.87 2.38
CA GLU A 178 16.66 8.34 3.46
C GLU A 178 17.66 7.25 3.04
N ARG A 179 17.43 6.53 1.92
CA ARG A 179 18.20 5.30 1.59
C ARG A 179 18.89 5.32 0.23
N LEU A 180 18.17 5.68 -0.82
CA LEU A 180 18.59 5.54 -2.22
C LEU A 180 19.12 6.84 -2.82
N GLY A 181 18.66 8.00 -2.33
CA GLY A 181 18.96 9.29 -2.93
C GLY A 181 18.16 9.51 -4.23
N PRO A 182 18.74 10.15 -5.27
CA PRO A 182 17.99 10.71 -6.40
C PRO A 182 17.56 9.65 -7.44
N VAL A 183 16.77 8.67 -7.03
CA VAL A 183 16.27 7.58 -7.89
C VAL A 183 14.95 7.90 -8.58
N ALA A 184 14.28 8.98 -8.22
CA ALA A 184 13.07 9.44 -8.89
C ALA A 184 13.35 10.30 -10.13
N PRO A 185 12.36 10.44 -11.04
CA PRO A 185 12.41 11.43 -12.10
C PRO A 185 12.59 12.85 -11.55
N VAL A 186 13.34 13.69 -12.27
CA VAL A 186 13.43 15.12 -11.95
C VAL A 186 12.35 15.84 -12.75
N CYS A 187 11.45 16.54 -12.05
CA CYS A 187 10.37 17.31 -12.64
C CYS A 187 10.19 18.63 -11.86
N LYS A 188 9.21 19.45 -12.24
CA LYS A 188 8.96 20.75 -11.56
C LYS A 188 8.60 20.54 -10.08
N GLU A 189 7.92 19.45 -9.80
CA GLU A 189 7.41 19.02 -8.50
C GLU A 189 8.50 18.30 -7.69
N SER A 190 9.52 17.74 -8.34
CA SER A 190 10.66 17.07 -7.71
C SER A 190 11.98 17.49 -8.34
N LYS A 191 12.54 18.57 -7.82
CA LYS A 191 13.78 19.15 -8.35
C LYS A 191 15.02 18.33 -8.02
N GLU A 192 14.99 17.62 -6.89
CA GLU A 192 16.11 16.82 -6.40
C GLU A 192 16.03 15.36 -6.85
N GLY A 193 14.90 14.94 -7.43
CA GLY A 193 14.70 13.58 -7.95
C GLY A 193 14.69 12.52 -6.85
N ARG A 194 14.26 12.86 -5.62
CA ARG A 194 14.12 11.91 -4.51
C ARG A 194 12.68 11.42 -4.34
N ASP A 195 11.71 12.33 -4.40
CA ASP A 195 10.29 12.01 -4.46
C ASP A 195 9.77 12.07 -5.91
N GLY A 196 9.28 10.98 -6.48
CA GLY A 196 8.80 10.95 -7.87
C GLY A 196 7.29 11.04 -8.02
N THR A 197 6.53 10.99 -6.93
CA THR A 197 5.09 10.75 -6.92
C THR A 197 4.29 11.61 -7.90
N HIS A 198 4.62 12.90 -8.01
CA HIS A 198 3.91 13.85 -8.88
C HIS A 198 4.50 14.01 -10.29
N CYS A 199 5.59 13.33 -10.64
CA CYS A 199 6.27 13.59 -11.91
C CYS A 199 5.61 12.96 -13.15
N GLY A 200 4.61 12.08 -12.99
CA GLY A 200 4.08 11.24 -14.07
C GLY A 200 3.65 12.02 -15.32
N GLU A 201 2.78 13.01 -15.15
CA GLU A 201 2.31 13.84 -16.27
C GLU A 201 3.42 14.71 -16.85
N ALA A 202 4.27 15.29 -16.00
CA ALA A 202 5.37 16.17 -16.41
C ALA A 202 6.37 15.46 -17.34
N ILE A 203 6.53 14.14 -17.19
CA ILE A 203 7.39 13.31 -18.04
C ILE A 203 6.61 12.57 -19.13
N GLY A 204 5.32 12.87 -19.31
CA GLY A 204 4.53 12.44 -20.46
C GLY A 204 3.75 11.14 -20.30
N TYR A 205 3.47 10.68 -19.08
CA TYR A 205 2.40 9.70 -18.86
C TYR A 205 1.03 10.36 -19.01
N LYS A 206 0.03 9.57 -19.43
CA LYS A 206 -1.36 10.01 -19.53
C LYS A 206 -2.24 9.24 -18.55
N MET A 207 -3.30 9.90 -18.09
CA MET A 207 -4.37 9.22 -17.37
C MET A 207 -5.00 8.14 -18.26
N GLY A 208 -5.23 6.93 -17.74
CA GLY A 208 -5.84 5.84 -18.51
C GLY A 208 -4.87 5.07 -19.41
N GLU A 209 -3.56 5.39 -19.36
CA GLU A 209 -2.56 4.75 -20.22
C GLU A 209 -2.46 3.25 -19.93
N ASP A 210 -2.24 2.44 -20.98
CA ASP A 210 -2.24 0.97 -20.91
C ASP A 210 -3.54 0.34 -20.37
N GLY A 211 -4.66 1.08 -20.39
CA GLY A 211 -5.94 0.62 -19.83
C GLY A 211 -5.98 0.64 -18.30
N LEU A 212 -4.98 1.26 -17.65
CA LEU A 212 -4.92 1.43 -16.21
C LEU A 212 -5.50 2.80 -15.83
N GLY A 213 -6.42 2.85 -14.87
CA GLY A 213 -7.06 4.09 -14.45
C GLY A 213 -6.07 5.14 -13.95
N ASP A 214 -6.36 6.42 -14.25
CA ASP A 214 -5.53 7.56 -13.83
C ASP A 214 -4.03 7.31 -14.17
N LEU A 215 -3.10 7.69 -13.29
CA LEU A 215 -1.66 7.51 -13.44
C LEU A 215 -1.14 6.14 -12.96
N LEU A 216 -1.98 5.12 -12.83
CA LEU A 216 -1.53 3.79 -12.41
C LEU A 216 -0.43 3.20 -13.32
N ALA A 217 -0.41 3.55 -14.62
CA ALA A 217 0.69 3.17 -15.50
C ALA A 217 2.05 3.79 -15.09
N TYR A 218 2.04 5.02 -14.59
CA TYR A 218 3.23 5.65 -14.03
C TYR A 218 3.63 4.99 -12.72
N TYR A 219 2.67 4.77 -11.81
CA TYR A 219 2.92 4.14 -10.52
C TYR A 219 3.45 2.72 -10.66
N ARG A 220 2.96 1.96 -11.64
CA ARG A 220 3.53 0.68 -12.06
C ARG A 220 5.02 0.82 -12.34
N ASP A 221 5.39 1.67 -13.29
CA ASP A 221 6.77 1.79 -13.74
C ASP A 221 7.67 2.33 -12.59
N TYR A 222 7.15 3.23 -11.76
CA TYR A 222 7.84 3.78 -10.60
C TYR A 222 8.11 2.73 -9.51
N LEU A 223 7.11 1.93 -9.12
CA LEU A 223 7.28 0.81 -8.18
C LEU A 223 8.26 -0.24 -8.69
N ASN A 224 8.30 -0.46 -10.00
CA ASN A 224 9.18 -1.44 -10.63
C ASN A 224 10.60 -0.92 -10.90
N GLY A 225 10.87 0.38 -10.69
CA GLY A 225 12.19 0.98 -10.94
C GLY A 225 12.49 1.23 -12.43
N GLU A 226 11.46 1.21 -13.27
CA GLU A 226 11.57 1.18 -14.72
C GLU A 226 10.75 2.30 -15.38
N VAL A 227 10.81 3.53 -14.86
CA VAL A 227 10.11 4.69 -15.46
C VAL A 227 10.55 4.87 -16.92
N ARG A 228 9.70 4.43 -17.86
CA ARG A 228 10.05 4.26 -19.28
C ARG A 228 10.32 5.60 -19.99
N ARG A 229 9.63 6.66 -19.57
CA ARG A 229 9.85 8.02 -20.07
C ARG A 229 11.22 8.60 -19.68
N MET A 230 11.88 7.98 -18.71
CA MET A 230 13.24 8.32 -18.25
C MET A 230 14.27 7.25 -18.64
N GLY A 231 14.01 6.49 -19.70
CA GLY A 231 14.92 5.44 -20.18
C GLY A 231 15.02 4.21 -19.27
N GLY A 232 14.05 4.01 -18.37
CA GLY A 232 13.94 2.80 -17.54
C GLY A 232 14.95 2.69 -16.40
N ARG A 233 15.49 3.82 -15.91
CA ARG A 233 16.54 3.85 -14.86
C ARG A 233 16.13 4.60 -13.60
N LYS A 234 14.84 4.88 -13.44
CA LYS A 234 14.27 5.70 -12.37
C LYS A 234 13.10 4.96 -11.75
N GLY A 235 12.88 5.20 -10.46
CA GLY A 235 11.90 4.53 -9.63
C GLY A 235 12.52 3.78 -8.47
N LEU A 236 11.67 3.10 -7.69
CA LEU A 236 12.05 2.35 -6.51
C LEU A 236 12.65 1.00 -6.89
N GLY A 237 11.82 0.09 -7.41
CA GLY A 237 12.23 -1.22 -7.93
C GLY A 237 13.03 -2.07 -6.95
N SER A 238 13.71 -3.09 -7.49
CA SER A 238 14.54 -4.01 -6.71
C SER A 238 15.66 -3.33 -5.92
N GLN A 239 16.05 -2.10 -6.28
CA GLN A 239 17.01 -1.32 -5.49
C GLN A 239 16.41 -0.90 -4.14
N ALA A 240 15.18 -0.39 -4.14
CA ALA A 240 14.46 -0.05 -2.91
C ALA A 240 14.20 -1.28 -2.05
N TRP A 241 13.68 -2.35 -2.65
CA TRP A 241 13.22 -3.53 -1.91
C TRP A 241 14.35 -4.24 -1.14
N ARG A 242 15.60 -4.12 -1.60
CA ARG A 242 16.79 -4.63 -0.89
C ARG A 242 17.08 -3.94 0.45
N PHE A 243 16.56 -2.73 0.68
CA PHE A 243 16.71 -2.03 1.95
C PHE A 243 15.72 -2.51 3.02
N GLY A 244 14.80 -3.41 2.67
CA GLY A 244 13.76 -3.89 3.56
C GLY A 244 12.71 -2.82 3.82
N THR A 245 11.74 -3.16 4.66
CA THR A 245 10.66 -2.23 4.99
C THR A 245 11.01 -1.32 6.16
N ARG A 246 10.19 -0.30 6.42
CA ARG A 246 10.38 0.61 7.56
C ARG A 246 10.32 -0.15 8.89
N ARG A 247 9.37 -1.07 9.03
CA ARG A 247 9.24 -1.92 10.22
C ARG A 247 10.45 -2.83 10.43
N GLU A 248 10.99 -3.42 9.36
CA GLU A 248 12.20 -4.25 9.44
C GLU A 248 13.40 -3.43 9.91
N ALA A 249 13.53 -2.20 9.39
CA ALA A 249 14.57 -1.27 9.85
C ALA A 249 14.39 -0.86 11.31
N TYR A 250 13.16 -0.56 11.75
CA TYR A 250 12.85 -0.24 13.14
C TYR A 250 13.20 -1.39 14.09
N LEU A 251 12.87 -2.63 13.70
CA LEU A 251 13.15 -3.84 14.47
C LEU A 251 14.63 -4.27 14.43
N GLY A 252 15.45 -3.65 13.57
CA GLY A 252 16.87 -3.98 13.43
C GLY A 252 17.10 -5.39 12.85
N ILE A 253 16.21 -5.86 11.98
CA ILE A 253 16.30 -7.19 11.38
C ILE A 253 16.62 -7.10 9.88
N LYS A 254 16.99 -8.24 9.29
CA LYS A 254 17.37 -8.29 7.88
C LYS A 254 16.16 -8.08 6.96
N PRO A 255 16.30 -7.33 5.85
CA PRO A 255 15.28 -7.22 4.81
C PRO A 255 14.70 -8.57 4.36
N GLY A 256 13.38 -8.64 4.26
CA GLY A 256 12.64 -9.85 3.87
C GLY A 256 12.55 -10.93 4.96
N SER A 257 12.90 -10.62 6.21
CA SER A 257 12.81 -11.59 7.32
C SER A 257 11.38 -11.74 7.84
N LEU A 258 10.53 -10.73 7.64
CA LEU A 258 9.14 -10.76 8.09
C LEU A 258 8.22 -11.15 6.93
N MET A 259 8.27 -12.43 6.57
CA MET A 259 7.32 -13.08 5.67
C MET A 259 6.29 -13.85 6.51
N PRO A 260 5.04 -13.38 6.64
CA PRO A 260 4.04 -14.03 7.46
C PRO A 260 3.30 -15.14 6.72
N ALA A 261 2.51 -15.88 7.49
CA ALA A 261 1.44 -16.72 6.98
C ALA A 261 0.23 -15.86 6.51
N GLY A 262 0.39 -15.05 5.47
CA GLY A 262 -0.72 -14.52 4.64
C GLY A 262 -1.94 -13.90 5.36
N LEU A 263 -1.75 -13.12 6.41
CA LEU A 263 -2.86 -12.59 7.22
C LEU A 263 -3.59 -11.43 6.53
N ARG A 264 -4.90 -11.55 6.38
CA ARG A 264 -5.83 -10.48 6.00
C ARG A 264 -6.96 -10.48 7.03
N LYS A 265 -7.12 -9.40 7.78
CA LYS A 265 -8.00 -9.38 8.98
C LYS A 265 -8.78 -8.08 9.10
N ARG A 266 -10.03 -8.20 9.52
CA ARG A 266 -10.85 -7.08 10.00
C ARG A 266 -11.12 -7.23 11.49
N GLU A 267 -11.04 -6.12 12.21
CA GLU A 267 -11.43 -6.01 13.61
C GLU A 267 -12.42 -4.85 13.78
N VAL A 268 -13.40 -5.05 14.65
CA VAL A 268 -14.27 -3.98 15.15
C VAL A 268 -13.84 -3.72 16.57
N TRP A 269 -13.50 -2.47 16.85
CA TRP A 269 -13.08 -2.09 18.19
C TRP A 269 -14.29 -1.72 19.04
N ASP A 270 -14.44 -2.40 20.17
CA ASP A 270 -15.40 -2.06 21.23
C ASP A 270 -14.71 -1.23 22.32
N GLU A 271 -15.32 -0.12 22.73
CA GLU A 271 -14.82 0.71 23.83
C GLU A 271 -14.92 0.00 25.19
N GLY A 272 -15.74 -1.05 25.30
CA GLY A 272 -16.00 -1.80 26.54
C GLY A 272 -14.95 -2.87 26.91
N GLU A 273 -14.04 -3.22 26.01
CA GLU A 273 -12.95 -4.16 26.31
C GLU A 273 -11.63 -3.40 26.55
N GLU A 274 -11.29 -3.23 27.83
CA GLU A 274 -10.00 -2.73 28.33
C GLU A 274 -8.86 -3.76 28.20
N SER A 275 -8.99 -4.76 27.34
CA SER A 275 -7.88 -5.65 27.00
C SER A 275 -7.08 -5.02 25.86
N ALA A 276 -5.81 -4.73 26.14
CA ALA A 276 -4.80 -4.53 25.11
C ALA A 276 -4.55 -5.87 24.42
N VAL A 277 -5.50 -6.28 23.57
CA VAL A 277 -5.30 -7.39 22.64
C VAL A 277 -4.38 -6.84 21.56
N THR A 278 -3.09 -7.17 21.64
CA THR A 278 -2.24 -7.08 20.46
C THR A 278 -2.91 -7.91 19.35
N PRO A 279 -2.91 -7.47 18.08
CA PRO A 279 -3.58 -8.20 16.98
C PRO A 279 -3.13 -9.67 16.82
N TRP A 280 -2.02 -10.01 17.48
CA TRP A 280 -1.41 -11.32 17.61
C TRP A 280 -1.56 -11.77 19.06
N GLY A 281 -2.38 -12.77 19.32
CA GLY A 281 -2.28 -13.50 20.59
C GLY A 281 -0.86 -14.07 20.72
N GLU A 282 -0.16 -13.71 21.79
CA GLU A 282 1.04 -14.37 22.34
C GLU A 282 2.13 -14.87 21.36
N GLU A 283 2.40 -14.24 20.22
CA GLU A 283 3.65 -14.51 19.49
C GLU A 283 4.81 -13.73 20.10
N HIS A 284 5.48 -14.36 21.05
CA HIS A 284 6.81 -13.95 21.50
C HIS A 284 7.77 -13.95 20.30
N VAL A 285 8.13 -12.77 19.80
CA VAL A 285 9.29 -12.61 18.92
C VAL A 285 10.53 -12.98 19.74
N VAL A 286 10.96 -14.23 19.62
CA VAL A 286 12.23 -14.69 20.17
C VAL A 286 13.33 -13.97 19.41
N ARG A 287 14.02 -13.03 20.07
CA ARG A 287 15.28 -12.48 19.57
C ARG A 287 16.22 -13.66 19.32
N VAL A 288 16.50 -13.96 18.05
CA VAL A 288 17.63 -14.83 17.72
C VAL A 288 18.88 -14.01 18.05
N ALA A 289 19.52 -14.34 19.16
CA ALA A 289 20.82 -13.81 19.50
C ALA A 289 21.78 -14.14 18.36
N GLN A 290 22.56 -13.14 17.95
CA GLN A 290 23.62 -13.29 16.95
C GLN A 290 24.69 -14.24 17.49
N ASP A 291 25.05 -15.24 16.69
CA ASP A 291 26.40 -15.82 16.68
C ASP A 291 27.24 -15.08 15.63
#